data_AF-A0A8B6MAC9-F1
#
_entry.id   AF-A0A8B6MAC9-F1
#
_cell.length_a   1.000
_cell.length_b   1.000
_cell.length_c   1.000
_cell.angle_alpha   90.00
_cell.angle_beta   90.00
_cell.angle_gamma   90.00
#
_symmetry.space_group_name_H-M   'P 1'
#
loop_
_entity.id
_entity.type
_entity.pdbx_description
1 polymer ?
#
loop_
_entity_poly.entity_id
_entity_poly.type
_entity_poly.pdbx_seq_one_letter_code
_entity_poly.pdbx_strand_id
1 'polypeptide(L)'
;MRNSSPTPSNQKCQSSAIFATLIVALLGLLAAFTAAWISRSVKISEFRQKWIDELRNDISTYVGAAEEWFRKWDEINSIPFEESEERGRRDREELFPIYNKACVILQRIKLRLNAKEPDHNLLQNDLQDLIHCPPPGTAWQQLRDEAVEKARKVLKDEWEETKKVELPCPSDFKLLCKKK
;
A
#
# COMPACT_ATOMS: atom_id res chain seq x y z
N MET A 1 21.39 -71.81 30.50
CA MET A 1 20.81 -70.48 30.24
C MET A 1 21.93 -69.46 30.31
N ARG A 2 22.40 -68.93 29.18
CA ARG A 2 23.52 -67.96 29.11
C ARG A 2 22.92 -66.56 28.96
N ASN A 3 22.94 -65.77 30.04
CA ASN A 3 22.65 -64.34 29.97
C ASN A 3 23.92 -63.62 29.52
N SER A 4 23.94 -63.16 28.28
CA SER A 4 24.96 -62.27 27.73
C SER A 4 24.70 -60.84 28.20
N SER A 5 25.52 -60.37 29.14
CA SER A 5 25.55 -58.99 29.61
C SER A 5 25.98 -58.05 28.46
N PRO A 6 25.29 -56.92 28.21
CA PRO A 6 25.72 -55.98 27.18
C PRO A 6 27.03 -55.29 27.58
N THR A 7 27.97 -55.25 26.63
CA THR A 7 29.30 -54.65 26.80
C THR A 7 29.24 -53.11 26.84
N PRO A 8 30.08 -52.44 27.66
CA PRO A 8 30.02 -51.00 27.93
C PRO A 8 30.41 -50.08 26.75
N SER A 9 30.85 -50.63 25.61
CA SER A 9 31.24 -49.84 24.43
C SER A 9 30.04 -49.31 23.63
N ASN A 10 28.90 -50.01 23.62
CA ASN A 10 27.71 -49.59 22.86
C ASN A 10 26.97 -48.40 23.50
N GLN A 11 27.08 -48.22 24.81
CA GLN A 11 26.33 -47.19 25.55
C GLN A 11 26.87 -45.76 25.32
N LYS A 12 28.20 -45.60 25.10
CA LYS A 12 28.81 -44.29 24.80
C LYS A 12 28.50 -43.81 23.38
N CYS A 13 28.47 -44.71 22.39
CA CYS A 13 28.08 -44.37 21.01
C CYS A 13 26.62 -43.94 20.92
N GLN A 14 25.71 -44.60 21.66
CA GLN A 14 24.29 -44.23 21.66
C GLN A 14 24.03 -42.83 22.25
N SER A 15 24.75 -42.44 23.30
CA SER A 15 24.56 -41.11 23.92
C SER A 15 25.01 -39.97 23.01
N SER A 16 26.16 -40.12 22.31
CA SER A 16 26.66 -39.12 21.35
C SER A 16 25.72 -38.92 20.15
N ALA A 17 25.05 -39.97 19.69
CA ALA A 17 24.11 -39.90 18.57
C ALA A 17 22.82 -39.13 18.91
N ILE A 18 22.33 -39.25 20.15
CA ILE A 18 21.14 -38.53 20.62
C ILE A 18 21.42 -37.02 20.71
N PHE A 19 22.58 -36.63 21.28
CA PHE A 19 22.99 -35.23 21.34
C PHE A 19 23.14 -34.58 19.95
N ALA A 20 23.74 -35.29 19.00
CA ALA A 20 23.84 -34.80 17.62
C ALA A 20 22.46 -34.61 16.96
N THR A 21 21.54 -35.57 17.16
CA THR A 21 20.18 -35.47 16.63
C THR A 21 19.41 -34.28 17.21
N LEU A 22 19.55 -34.01 18.51
CA LEU A 22 18.91 -32.86 19.16
C LEU A 22 19.44 -31.53 18.62
N ILE A 23 20.75 -31.41 18.41
CA ILE A 23 21.35 -30.21 17.83
C ILE A 23 20.83 -29.99 16.40
N VAL A 24 20.80 -31.04 15.58
CA VAL A 24 20.28 -30.96 14.20
C VAL A 24 18.80 -30.57 14.20
N ALA A 25 17.99 -31.15 15.07
CA ALA A 25 16.58 -30.80 15.20
C ALA A 25 16.38 -29.34 15.61
N LEU A 26 17.18 -28.83 16.54
CA LEU A 26 17.10 -27.45 17.03
C LEU A 26 17.54 -26.44 15.95
N LEU A 27 18.60 -26.76 15.20
CA LEU A 27 19.02 -25.98 14.03
C LEU A 27 17.96 -26.00 12.93
N GLY A 28 17.35 -27.16 12.67
CA GLY A 28 16.24 -27.29 11.72
C GLY A 28 15.03 -26.43 12.11
N LEU A 29 14.67 -26.41 13.39
CA LEU A 29 13.59 -25.55 13.91
C LEU A 29 13.91 -24.06 13.74
N LEU A 30 15.14 -23.64 14.05
CA LEU A 30 15.57 -22.25 13.87
C LEU A 30 15.56 -21.84 12.39
N ALA A 31 16.03 -22.72 11.51
CA ALA A 31 16.00 -22.50 10.06
C ALA A 31 14.57 -22.40 9.53
N ALA A 32 13.66 -23.29 9.96
CA ALA A 32 12.26 -23.24 9.56
C ALA A 32 11.57 -21.95 10.04
N PHE A 33 11.85 -21.52 11.28
CA PHE A 33 11.30 -20.29 11.83
C PHE A 33 11.79 -19.05 11.09
N THR A 34 13.09 -18.94 10.83
CA THR A 34 13.67 -17.83 10.06
C THR A 34 13.14 -17.80 8.63
N ALA A 35 13.01 -18.94 7.96
CA ALA A 35 12.42 -19.04 6.63
C ALA A 35 10.95 -18.59 6.62
N ALA A 36 10.14 -19.01 7.60
CA ALA A 36 8.75 -18.59 7.73
C ALA A 36 8.63 -17.07 7.95
N TRP A 37 9.50 -16.49 8.77
CA TRP A 37 9.54 -15.05 9.02
C TRP A 37 9.89 -14.25 7.77
N ILE A 38 10.97 -14.65 7.08
CA ILE A 38 11.39 -14.02 5.83
C ILE A 38 10.24 -14.09 4.82
N SER A 39 9.62 -15.26 4.65
CA SER A 39 8.47 -15.45 3.76
C SER A 39 7.32 -14.49 4.07
N ARG A 40 6.96 -14.32 5.36
CA ARG A 40 5.96 -13.34 5.79
C ARG A 40 6.36 -11.91 5.43
N SER A 41 7.59 -11.50 5.73
CA SER A 41 8.07 -10.13 5.44
C SER A 41 8.08 -9.82 3.94
N VAL A 42 8.51 -10.77 3.11
CA VAL A 42 8.49 -10.66 1.65
C VAL A 42 7.06 -10.49 1.16
N LYS A 43 6.11 -11.31 1.64
CA LYS A 43 4.70 -11.21 1.24
C LYS A 43 4.07 -9.87 1.63
N ILE A 44 4.40 -9.33 2.80
CA ILE A 44 3.93 -8.00 3.21
C ILE A 44 4.49 -6.92 2.28
N SER A 45 5.79 -6.99 1.95
CA SER A 45 6.40 -6.05 1.00
C SER A 45 5.77 -6.14 -0.39
N GLU A 46 5.49 -7.34 -0.90
CA GLU A 46 4.78 -7.56 -2.16
C GLU A 46 3.39 -6.90 -2.16
N PHE A 47 2.59 -7.10 -1.09
CA PHE A 47 1.27 -6.47 -1.00
C PHE A 47 1.34 -4.95 -0.93
N ARG A 48 2.35 -4.42 -0.22
CA ARG A 48 2.56 -2.97 -0.10
C ARG A 48 3.04 -2.36 -1.42
N GLN A 49 3.93 -3.03 -2.15
CA GLN A 49 4.33 -2.62 -3.51
C GLN A 49 3.12 -2.59 -4.44
N LYS A 50 2.28 -3.64 -4.42
CA LYS A 50 1.04 -3.68 -5.20
C LYS A 50 0.11 -2.52 -4.84
N TRP A 51 -0.05 -2.21 -3.56
CA TRP A 51 -0.84 -1.07 -3.11
C TRP A 51 -0.27 0.27 -3.60
N ILE A 52 1.05 0.47 -3.56
CA ILE A 52 1.74 1.66 -4.09
C ILE A 52 1.49 1.80 -5.60
N ASP A 53 1.65 0.73 -6.35
CA ASP A 53 1.48 0.75 -7.81
C ASP A 53 0.04 1.04 -8.22
N GLU A 54 -0.94 0.42 -7.54
CA GLU A 54 -2.36 0.72 -7.75
C GLU A 54 -2.71 2.16 -7.38
N LEU A 55 -2.19 2.68 -6.26
CA LEU A 55 -2.41 4.06 -5.86
C LEU A 55 -1.80 5.04 -6.87
N ARG A 56 -0.57 4.79 -7.34
CA ARG A 56 0.09 5.59 -8.38
C ARG A 56 -0.75 5.64 -9.66
N ASN A 57 -1.25 4.49 -10.11
CA ASN A 57 -2.09 4.38 -11.30
C ASN A 57 -3.44 5.10 -11.13
N ASP A 58 -4.07 4.96 -9.96
CA ASP A 58 -5.33 5.63 -9.68
C ASP A 58 -5.15 7.15 -9.64
N ILE A 59 -4.06 7.66 -9.02
CA ILE A 59 -3.73 9.09 -9.00
C ILE A 59 -3.49 9.61 -10.42
N SER A 60 -2.68 8.95 -11.25
CA SER A 60 -2.43 9.41 -12.62
C SER A 60 -3.70 9.40 -13.46
N THR A 61 -4.54 8.38 -13.29
CA THR A 61 -5.82 8.28 -14.01
C THR A 61 -6.80 9.36 -13.55
N TYR A 62 -6.84 9.66 -12.24
CA TYR A 62 -7.67 10.71 -11.68
C TYR A 62 -7.25 12.08 -12.19
N VAL A 63 -5.95 12.41 -12.11
CA VAL A 63 -5.42 13.71 -12.58
C VAL A 63 -5.71 13.90 -14.07
N GLY A 64 -5.56 12.86 -14.89
CA GLY A 64 -5.94 12.91 -16.30
C GLY A 64 -7.43 13.16 -16.52
N ALA A 65 -8.31 12.51 -15.74
CA ALA A 65 -9.75 12.75 -15.81
C ALA A 65 -10.14 14.15 -15.30
N ALA A 66 -9.44 14.68 -14.30
CA ALA A 66 -9.64 16.04 -13.77
C ALA A 66 -9.21 17.09 -14.80
N GLU A 67 -8.10 16.89 -15.51
CA GLU A 67 -7.67 17.76 -16.63
C GLU A 67 -8.68 17.75 -17.77
N GLU A 68 -9.16 16.55 -18.16
CA GLU A 68 -10.19 16.39 -19.18
C GLU A 68 -11.47 17.12 -18.79
N TRP A 69 -11.89 16.96 -17.53
CA TRP A 69 -13.05 17.62 -16.96
C TRP A 69 -12.88 19.14 -16.94
N PHE A 70 -11.75 19.66 -16.44
CA PHE A 70 -11.50 21.10 -16.34
C PHE A 70 -11.53 21.77 -17.71
N ARG A 71 -10.86 21.18 -18.71
CA ARG A 71 -10.87 21.71 -20.08
C ARG A 71 -12.27 21.74 -20.68
N LYS A 72 -13.07 20.69 -20.43
CA LYS A 72 -14.46 20.63 -20.90
C LYS A 72 -15.37 21.60 -20.16
N TRP A 73 -15.17 21.75 -18.85
CA TRP A 73 -15.87 22.73 -18.04
C TRP A 73 -15.59 24.15 -18.52
N ASP A 74 -14.34 24.49 -18.82
CA ASP A 74 -13.95 25.81 -19.36
C ASP A 74 -14.58 26.07 -20.75
N GLU A 75 -14.57 25.06 -21.63
CA GLU A 75 -15.23 25.10 -22.94
C GLU A 75 -16.74 25.38 -22.82
N ILE A 76 -17.43 24.66 -21.93
CA ILE A 76 -18.88 24.80 -21.72
C ILE A 76 -19.22 26.12 -21.03
N ASN A 77 -18.40 26.59 -20.09
CA ASN A 77 -18.63 27.86 -19.41
C ASN A 77 -18.30 29.09 -20.26
N SER A 78 -17.57 28.90 -21.36
CA SER A 78 -17.33 29.92 -22.38
C SER A 78 -18.51 30.12 -23.34
N ILE A 79 -19.52 29.23 -23.33
CA ILE A 79 -20.74 29.36 -24.15
C ILE A 79 -21.54 30.58 -23.68
N PRO A 80 -22.00 31.48 -24.57
CA PRO A 80 -22.80 32.65 -24.19
C PRO A 80 -24.03 32.29 -23.36
N PHE A 81 -24.48 33.21 -22.49
CA PHE A 81 -25.61 32.97 -21.59
C PHE A 81 -26.92 32.72 -22.36
N GLU A 82 -27.05 33.34 -23.53
CA GLU A 82 -28.18 33.21 -24.45
C GLU A 82 -28.36 31.76 -24.97
N GLU A 83 -27.32 30.94 -24.91
CA GLU A 83 -27.30 29.53 -25.32
C GLU A 83 -27.38 28.58 -24.10
N SER A 84 -28.13 28.97 -23.05
CA SER A 84 -28.22 28.21 -21.80
C SER A 84 -28.70 26.76 -21.96
N GLU A 85 -29.58 26.50 -22.93
CA GLU A 85 -30.05 25.14 -23.23
C GLU A 85 -28.93 24.25 -23.77
N GLU A 86 -28.10 24.78 -24.68
CA GLU A 86 -26.96 24.06 -25.23
C GLU A 86 -25.89 23.83 -24.15
N ARG A 87 -25.60 24.86 -23.34
CA ARG A 87 -24.74 24.72 -22.16
C ARG A 87 -25.22 23.58 -21.25
N GLY A 88 -26.51 23.56 -20.93
CA GLY A 88 -27.12 22.52 -20.08
C GLY A 88 -27.10 21.12 -20.71
N ARG A 89 -27.28 21.02 -22.03
CA ARG A 89 -27.17 19.75 -22.77
C ARG A 89 -25.75 19.20 -22.70
N ARG A 90 -24.75 20.03 -23.03
CA ARG A 90 -23.33 19.64 -23.02
C ARG A 90 -22.83 19.31 -21.61
N ASP A 91 -23.29 20.04 -20.59
CA ASP A 91 -23.00 19.71 -19.19
C ASP A 91 -23.44 18.28 -18.84
N ARG A 92 -24.69 17.92 -19.19
CA ARG A 92 -25.23 16.58 -18.90
C ARG A 92 -24.62 15.47 -19.75
N GLU A 93 -24.39 15.73 -21.04
CA GLU A 93 -24.00 14.69 -22.01
C GLU A 93 -22.49 14.52 -22.14
N GLU A 94 -21.71 15.59 -21.95
CA GLU A 94 -20.25 15.57 -22.10
C GLU A 94 -19.52 15.67 -20.76
N LEU A 95 -19.90 16.64 -19.90
CA LEU A 95 -19.13 16.93 -18.69
C LEU A 95 -19.42 15.96 -17.54
N PHE A 96 -20.70 15.67 -17.30
CA PHE A 96 -21.16 14.81 -16.21
C PHE A 96 -20.59 13.38 -16.27
N PRO A 97 -20.46 12.71 -17.44
CA PRO A 97 -19.80 11.41 -17.53
C PRO A 97 -18.33 11.45 -17.08
N ILE A 98 -17.59 12.50 -17.45
CA ILE A 98 -16.18 12.68 -17.06
C ILE A 98 -16.08 12.92 -15.56
N TYR A 99 -16.95 13.77 -15.02
CA TYR A 99 -17.08 14.01 -13.57
C TYR A 99 -17.32 12.71 -12.80
N ASN A 100 -18.29 11.90 -13.22
CA ASN A 100 -18.60 10.62 -12.57
C ASN A 100 -17.42 9.66 -12.60
N LYS A 101 -16.73 9.56 -13.74
CA LYS A 101 -15.52 8.74 -13.87
C LYS A 101 -14.44 9.20 -12.88
N ALA A 102 -14.19 10.50 -12.80
CA ALA A 102 -13.23 11.05 -11.87
C ALA A 102 -13.63 10.80 -10.40
N CYS A 103 -14.91 10.97 -10.06
CA CYS A 103 -15.45 10.68 -8.72
C CYS A 103 -15.21 9.22 -8.31
N VAL A 104 -15.46 8.26 -9.20
CA VAL A 104 -15.21 6.84 -8.91
C VAL A 104 -13.73 6.59 -8.59
N ILE A 105 -12.81 7.18 -9.34
CA ILE A 105 -11.37 7.03 -9.11
C ILE A 105 -10.97 7.71 -7.79
N LEU A 106 -11.51 8.90 -7.51
CA LEU A 106 -11.25 9.62 -6.27
C LEU A 106 -11.68 8.83 -5.03
N GLN A 107 -12.83 8.14 -5.08
CA GLN A 107 -13.25 7.27 -3.98
C GLN A 107 -12.30 6.08 -3.81
N ARG A 108 -11.79 5.50 -4.90
CA ARG A 108 -10.78 4.43 -4.84
C ARG A 108 -9.46 4.89 -4.22
N ILE A 109 -9.03 6.13 -4.51
CA ILE A 109 -7.87 6.75 -3.88
C ILE A 109 -8.14 6.94 -2.39
N LYS A 110 -9.27 7.57 -2.04
CA LYS A 110 -9.68 7.81 -0.66
C LYS A 110 -9.70 6.54 0.20
N LEU A 111 -10.18 5.42 -0.34
CA LEU A 111 -10.22 4.14 0.36
C LEU A 111 -8.82 3.53 0.58
N ARG A 112 -7.82 3.92 -0.21
CA ARG A 112 -6.44 3.45 -0.07
C ARG A 112 -5.63 4.31 0.88
N LEU A 113 -5.90 5.61 0.94
CA LEU A 113 -5.18 6.55 1.79
C LEU A 113 -5.49 6.31 3.28
N ASN A 114 -4.46 6.47 4.13
CA ASN A 114 -4.60 6.35 5.57
C ASN A 114 -5.09 7.67 6.19
N ALA A 115 -6.34 7.70 6.67
CA ALA A 115 -6.93 8.89 7.28
C ALA A 115 -6.22 9.38 8.56
N LYS A 116 -5.35 8.56 9.17
CA LYS A 116 -4.57 8.95 10.35
C LYS A 116 -3.31 9.74 10.00
N GLU A 117 -2.91 9.75 8.74
CA GLU A 117 -1.67 10.40 8.30
C GLU A 117 -1.96 11.80 7.73
N PRO A 118 -1.35 12.85 8.28
CA PRO A 118 -1.61 14.22 7.83
C PRO A 118 -1.38 14.43 6.34
N ASP A 119 -0.29 13.89 5.79
CA ASP A 119 0.05 14.06 4.38
C ASP A 119 -0.95 13.37 3.44
N HIS A 120 -1.53 12.26 3.87
CA HIS A 120 -2.58 11.56 3.12
C HIS A 120 -3.86 12.40 3.08
N ASN A 121 -4.22 13.04 4.20
CA ASN A 121 -5.38 13.93 4.25
C ASN A 121 -5.16 15.19 3.39
N LEU A 122 -3.95 15.78 3.43
CA LEU A 122 -3.59 16.92 2.58
C LEU A 122 -3.69 16.56 1.10
N LEU A 123 -3.12 15.43 0.69
CA LEU A 123 -3.26 14.93 -0.68
C LEU A 123 -4.73 14.73 -1.07
N GLN A 124 -5.52 14.12 -0.19
CA GLN A 124 -6.93 13.86 -0.47
C GLN A 124 -7.72 15.16 -0.70
N ASN A 125 -7.45 16.21 0.08
CA ASN A 125 -8.11 17.50 -0.04
C ASN A 125 -7.76 18.18 -1.37
N ASP A 126 -6.46 18.27 -1.68
CA ASP A 126 -6.00 18.81 -2.96
C ASP A 126 -6.63 18.10 -4.16
N LEU A 127 -6.69 16.76 -4.12
CA LEU A 127 -7.31 15.99 -5.18
C LEU A 127 -8.81 16.32 -5.28
N GLN A 128 -9.54 16.44 -4.17
CA GLN A 128 -10.96 16.83 -4.19
C GLN A 128 -11.19 18.22 -4.82
N ASP A 129 -10.31 19.17 -4.52
CA ASP A 129 -10.44 20.55 -4.96
C ASP A 129 -10.27 20.71 -6.48
N LEU A 130 -9.58 19.77 -7.15
CA LEU A 130 -9.41 19.77 -8.62
C LEU A 130 -10.73 19.74 -9.39
N ILE A 131 -11.80 19.19 -8.80
CA ILE A 131 -13.09 19.02 -9.48
C ILE A 131 -14.23 19.74 -8.72
N HIS A 132 -14.21 19.75 -7.39
CA HIS A 132 -15.32 20.35 -6.63
C HIS A 132 -15.24 21.88 -6.54
N CYS A 133 -14.03 22.44 -6.53
CA CYS A 133 -13.84 23.89 -6.43
C CYS A 133 -12.65 24.32 -7.31
N PRO A 134 -12.72 24.11 -8.64
CA PRO A 134 -11.60 24.42 -9.52
C PRO A 134 -11.36 25.94 -9.53
N PRO A 135 -10.15 26.42 -9.20
CA PRO A 135 -9.82 27.81 -9.42
C PRO A 135 -9.73 28.10 -10.93
N PRO A 136 -9.95 29.34 -11.38
CA PRO A 136 -9.92 29.64 -12.81
C PRO A 136 -8.49 29.67 -13.37
N GLY A 137 -8.35 29.30 -14.65
CA GLY A 137 -7.13 29.48 -15.44
C GLY A 137 -5.89 28.79 -14.85
N THR A 138 -4.77 29.51 -14.79
CA THR A 138 -3.46 28.96 -14.38
C THR A 138 -3.40 28.49 -12.92
N ALA A 139 -4.30 28.99 -12.06
CA ALA A 139 -4.38 28.55 -10.66
C ALA A 139 -4.80 27.08 -10.55
N TRP A 140 -5.58 26.56 -11.51
CA TRP A 140 -5.95 25.13 -11.52
C TRP A 140 -4.74 24.25 -11.82
N GLN A 141 -3.87 24.69 -12.75
CA GLN A 141 -2.63 23.98 -13.07
C GLN A 141 -1.68 23.93 -11.87
N GLN A 142 -1.60 25.01 -11.10
CA GLN A 142 -0.82 25.05 -9.86
C GLN A 142 -1.38 24.06 -8.82
N LEU A 143 -2.69 24.07 -8.58
CA LEU A 143 -3.35 23.10 -7.68
C LEU A 143 -3.10 21.65 -8.11
N ARG A 144 -3.18 21.37 -9.42
CA ARG A 144 -2.85 20.04 -9.98
C ARG A 144 -1.42 19.64 -9.68
N ASP A 145 -0.47 20.55 -9.93
CA ASP A 145 0.95 20.27 -9.73
C ASP A 145 1.28 20.09 -8.23
N GLU A 146 0.65 20.86 -7.35
CA GLU A 146 0.73 20.69 -5.89
C GLU A 146 0.18 19.32 -5.43
N ALA A 147 -0.99 18.91 -5.95
CA ALA A 147 -1.57 17.60 -5.67
C ALA A 147 -0.63 16.46 -6.12
N VAL A 148 0.01 16.61 -7.28
CA VAL A 148 1.00 15.65 -7.81
C VAL A 148 2.24 15.61 -6.92
N GLU A 149 2.75 16.74 -6.44
CA GLU A 149 3.91 16.75 -5.54
C GLU A 149 3.59 16.12 -4.17
N LYS A 150 2.40 16.37 -3.61
CA LYS A 150 1.94 15.67 -2.40
C LYS A 150 1.79 14.17 -2.62
N ALA A 151 1.29 13.75 -3.79
CA ALA A 151 1.22 12.34 -4.16
C ALA A 151 2.60 11.71 -4.23
N ARG A 152 3.58 12.39 -4.82
CA ARG A 152 4.98 11.93 -4.87
C ARG A 152 5.56 11.76 -3.48
N LYS A 153 5.30 12.69 -2.56
CA LYS A 153 5.72 12.58 -1.16
C LYS A 153 5.13 11.33 -0.49
N VAL A 154 3.80 11.17 -0.53
CA VAL A 154 3.11 10.00 0.06
C VAL A 154 3.66 8.70 -0.51
N LEU A 155 3.77 8.58 -1.84
CA LEU A 155 4.29 7.37 -2.49
C LEU A 155 5.75 7.11 -2.12
N LYS A 156 6.56 8.15 -1.91
CA LYS A 156 7.96 8.03 -1.50
C LYS A 156 8.08 7.56 -0.07
N ASP A 157 7.30 8.11 0.85
CA ASP A 157 7.31 7.72 2.26
C ASP A 157 6.91 6.24 2.40
N GLU A 158 5.82 5.85 1.74
CA GLU A 158 5.32 4.47 1.76
C GLU A 158 6.31 3.50 1.11
N TRP A 159 7.06 3.94 0.09
CA TRP A 159 8.15 3.19 -0.51
C TRP A 159 9.31 2.98 0.46
N GLU A 160 9.69 3.99 1.24
CA GLU A 160 10.74 3.80 2.26
C GLU A 160 10.29 2.82 3.36
N GLU A 161 9.01 2.81 3.73
CA GLU A 161 8.46 1.81 4.64
C GLU A 161 8.53 0.37 4.07
N THR A 162 8.36 0.17 2.75
CA THR A 162 8.47 -1.18 2.13
C THR A 162 9.84 -1.83 2.30
N LYS A 163 10.88 -1.02 2.47
CA LYS A 163 12.28 -1.48 2.58
C LYS A 163 12.65 -1.87 3.99
N LYS A 164 11.85 -1.46 4.98
CA LYS A 164 12.12 -1.79 6.38
C LYS A 164 11.83 -3.28 6.59
N VAL A 165 12.90 -4.05 6.81
CA VAL A 165 12.77 -5.42 7.30
C VAL A 165 12.59 -5.32 8.81
N GLU A 166 11.38 -5.61 9.30
CA GLU A 166 11.17 -5.77 10.74
C GLU A 166 11.95 -7.00 11.22
N LEU A 167 13.07 -6.74 11.90
CA LEU A 167 13.76 -7.78 12.66
C LEU A 167 12.92 -8.10 13.89
N PRO A 168 12.77 -9.39 14.25
CA PRO A 168 12.07 -9.75 15.48
C PRO A 168 12.78 -9.10 16.67
N CYS A 169 12.08 -8.22 17.39
CA CYS A 169 12.59 -7.66 18.61
C CYS A 169 12.57 -8.77 19.68
N PRO A 170 13.62 -8.94 20.52
CA PRO A 170 13.61 -9.95 21.58
C PRO A 170 12.41 -9.84 22.54
N SER A 171 11.73 -8.70 22.60
CA SER A 171 10.50 -8.50 23.36
C SER A 171 9.29 -9.27 22.81
N ASP A 172 9.23 -9.55 21.51
CA ASP A 172 8.10 -10.25 20.88
C ASP A 172 8.02 -11.72 21.32
N PHE A 173 9.13 -12.27 21.81
CA PHE A 173 9.19 -13.60 22.44
C PHE A 173 8.53 -13.64 23.84
N LYS A 174 8.27 -12.50 24.50
CA LYS A 174 7.61 -12.49 25.81
C LYS A 174 6.17 -12.99 25.76
N LEU A 175 5.51 -12.93 24.60
CA LEU A 175 4.15 -13.46 24.41
C LEU A 175 4.12 -15.00 24.42
N LEU A 176 5.24 -15.67 24.12
CA LEU A 176 5.34 -17.13 24.14
C LEU A 176 5.64 -17.72 25.53
N CYS A 177 6.14 -16.90 26.48
CA CYS A 177 6.41 -17.35 27.85
C CYS A 177 5.27 -17.11 28.85
N LYS A 178 4.16 -16.49 28.44
CA LYS A 178 3.04 -16.14 29.34
C LYS A 178 1.88 -17.15 29.34
N LYS A 179 2.19 -18.43 29.13
CA LYS A 179 1.30 -19.56 29.46
C LYS A 179 2.07 -20.56 30.34
N LYS A 180 2.01 -20.33 31.65
CA LYS A 180 2.11 -21.35 32.68
C LYS A 180 1.00 -21.09 33.67
#